data_AF-A0A938NX10-F1
#
_entry.id   AF-A0A938NX10-F1
#
_cell.length_a   1.000
_cell.length_b   1.000
_cell.length_c   1.000
_cell.angle_alpha   90.00
_cell.angle_beta   90.00
_cell.angle_gamma   90.00
#
_symmetry.space_group_name_H-M   'P 1'
#
loop_
_entity.id
_entity.type
_entity.pdbx_description
1 polymer ?
#
loop_
_entity_poly.entity_id
_entity_poly.type
_entity_poly.pdbx_seq_one_letter_code
_entity_poly.pdbx_strand_id
1 'polypeptide(L)'
;MEVNGTQFGVELLRLARRCRGFDKHISASVGLSVDEMHCLGVLFSEKPSSVKTLSDMINVSPTRASKILKHLEQKGFVSRTPDLLDHRKEQVMLTDQGKEAVQKVLALCNEIGNRLLRGGPVEVGPDLFWLLRGATHSD
;
A
#
# COMPACT_ATOMS: atom_id res chain seq x y z
N MET A 1 -22.34 18.10 15.56
CA MET A 1 -21.72 19.25 14.88
C MET A 1 -21.56 18.85 13.43
N GLU A 2 -22.45 19.32 12.55
CA GLU A 2 -22.41 18.98 11.12
C GLU A 2 -21.15 19.57 10.51
N VAL A 3 -20.28 18.72 9.98
CA VAL A 3 -19.07 19.15 9.26
C VAL A 3 -19.53 19.66 7.90
N ASN A 4 -19.69 20.98 7.75
CA ASN A 4 -19.96 21.58 6.44
C ASN A 4 -18.83 21.20 5.47
N GLY A 5 -19.16 20.86 4.20
CA GLY A 5 -18.20 20.31 3.23
C GLY A 5 -16.91 21.14 3.04
N THR A 6 -16.98 22.46 3.24
CA THR A 6 -15.81 23.36 3.23
C THR A 6 -14.81 23.05 4.35
N GLN A 7 -15.29 22.68 5.53
CA GLN A 7 -14.44 22.33 6.67
C GLN A 7 -13.70 21.00 6.44
N PHE A 8 -14.36 20.02 5.83
CA PHE A 8 -13.71 18.76 5.45
C PHE A 8 -12.57 18.96 4.44
N GLY A 9 -12.80 19.77 3.40
CA GLY A 9 -11.76 20.06 2.40
C GLY A 9 -10.51 20.73 2.98
N VAL A 10 -10.68 21.67 3.92
CA VAL A 10 -9.56 22.32 4.61
C VAL A 10 -8.77 21.33 5.47
N GLU A 11 -9.45 20.44 6.19
CA GLU A 11 -8.78 19.40 6.99
C GLU A 11 -8.05 18.37 6.10
N LEU A 12 -8.62 17.99 4.96
CA LEU A 12 -7.97 17.10 4.00
C LEU A 12 -6.67 17.73 3.46
N LEU A 13 -6.67 19.02 3.13
CA LEU A 13 -5.46 19.74 2.69
C LEU A 13 -4.39 19.81 3.79
N ARG A 14 -4.79 20.00 5.06
CA ARG A 14 -3.87 19.99 6.21
C ARG A 14 -3.24 18.62 6.41
N LEU A 15 -4.05 17.56 6.33
CA LEU A 15 -3.59 16.18 6.40
C LEU A 15 -2.61 15.87 5.26
N ALA A 16 -2.97 16.17 4.01
CA ALA A 16 -2.10 15.95 2.85
C ALA A 16 -0.74 16.66 2.97
N ARG A 17 -0.73 17.87 3.54
CA ARG A 17 0.53 18.59 3.81
C ARG A 17 1.37 17.90 4.88
N ARG A 18 0.74 17.36 5.92
CA ARG A 18 1.42 16.66 7.03
C ARG A 18 1.92 15.27 6.66
N CYS A 19 1.22 14.58 5.76
CA CYS A 19 1.63 13.29 5.21
C CYS A 19 2.61 13.41 4.04
N ARG A 20 2.97 14.63 3.61
CA ARG A 20 3.89 14.84 2.48
C ARG A 20 5.25 14.21 2.78
N GLY A 21 5.71 13.30 1.93
CA GLY A 21 7.00 12.63 2.06
C GLY A 21 7.05 11.56 3.16
N PHE A 22 5.91 11.23 3.75
CA PHE A 22 5.75 10.13 4.72
C PHE A 22 6.24 8.81 4.12
N ASP A 23 5.82 8.53 2.89
CA ASP A 23 6.22 7.38 2.09
C ASP A 23 7.74 7.28 1.93
N LYS A 24 8.40 8.38 1.54
CA LYS A 24 9.86 8.45 1.37
C LYS A 24 10.61 8.25 2.68
N HIS A 25 10.11 8.79 3.79
CA HIS A 25 10.73 8.62 5.10
C HIS A 25 10.74 7.15 5.53
N ILE A 26 9.62 6.45 5.35
CA ILE A 26 9.53 5.02 5.67
C ILE A 26 10.41 4.22 4.73
N SER A 27 10.32 4.47 3.42
CA SER A 27 11.12 3.78 2.40
C SER A 27 12.62 3.85 2.71
N ALA A 28 13.12 5.03 3.10
CA ALA A 28 14.52 5.22 3.50
C ALA A 28 14.92 4.41 4.75
N SER A 29 13.96 4.14 5.64
CA SER A 29 14.20 3.42 6.90
C SER A 29 14.24 1.88 6.72
N VAL A 30 13.63 1.36 5.65
CA VAL A 30 13.49 -0.09 5.41
C VAL A 30 14.29 -0.60 4.22
N GLY A 31 15.02 0.26 3.51
CA GLY A 31 15.81 -0.12 2.34
C GLY A 31 14.97 -0.52 1.11
N LEU A 32 13.73 -0.04 1.05
CA LEU A 32 12.82 -0.26 -0.08
C LEU A 32 12.58 1.06 -0.81
N SER A 33 12.34 0.99 -2.11
CA SER A 33 11.73 2.12 -2.82
C SER A 33 10.26 2.28 -2.40
N VAL A 34 9.70 3.47 -2.61
CA VAL A 34 8.29 3.76 -2.32
C VAL A 34 7.35 2.78 -3.06
N ASP A 35 7.62 2.49 -4.33
CA ASP A 35 6.81 1.58 -5.13
C ASP A 35 6.90 0.13 -4.62
N GLU A 36 8.08 -0.33 -4.22
CA GLU A 36 8.27 -1.66 -3.62
C GLU A 36 7.53 -1.79 -2.30
N MET A 37 7.60 -0.75 -1.46
CA MET A 37 6.88 -0.68 -0.19
C MET A 37 5.36 -0.75 -0.39
N HIS A 38 4.80 0.02 -1.33
CA HIS A 38 3.37 -0.05 -1.65
C HIS A 38 2.97 -1.41 -2.23
N CYS A 39 3.80 -1.98 -3.11
CA CYS A 39 3.58 -3.30 -3.68
C CYS A 39 3.49 -4.39 -2.59
N LEU A 40 4.42 -4.41 -1.64
CA LEU A 40 4.38 -5.33 -0.51
C LEU A 40 3.15 -5.12 0.37
N GLY A 41 2.76 -3.86 0.61
CA GLY A 41 1.55 -3.50 1.35
C GLY A 41 0.28 -4.09 0.72
N VAL A 42 0.11 -3.90 -0.60
CA VAL A 42 -1.05 -4.43 -1.34
C VAL A 42 -1.04 -5.97 -1.38
N LEU A 43 0.11 -6.60 -1.59
CA LEU A 43 0.23 -8.06 -1.56
C LEU A 43 -0.13 -8.65 -0.20
N PHE A 44 0.14 -7.91 0.89
CA PHE A 44 -0.20 -8.33 2.24
C PHE A 44 -1.69 -8.20 2.56
N SER A 45 -2.31 -7.06 2.21
CA SER A 45 -3.69 -6.74 2.60
C SER A 45 -4.75 -7.27 1.63
N GLU A 46 -4.54 -7.10 0.32
CA GLU A 46 -5.54 -7.37 -0.71
C GLU A 46 -5.31 -8.69 -1.45
N LYS A 47 -4.07 -9.23 -1.42
CA LYS A 47 -3.68 -10.47 -2.09
C LYS A 47 -4.20 -10.55 -3.55
N PRO A 48 -3.84 -9.56 -4.39
CA PRO A 48 -4.37 -9.46 -5.75
C PRO A 48 -4.06 -10.73 -6.55
N SER A 49 -5.02 -11.16 -7.36
CA SER A 49 -4.93 -12.38 -8.15
C SER A 49 -4.12 -12.23 -9.45
N SER A 50 -3.67 -11.02 -9.80
CA SER A 50 -2.88 -10.78 -11.00
C SER A 50 -2.00 -9.52 -10.92
N VAL A 51 -0.97 -9.47 -11.77
CA VAL A 51 -0.10 -8.28 -11.94
C VAL A 51 -0.87 -7.05 -12.41
N LYS A 52 -1.94 -7.24 -13.20
CA LYS A 52 -2.80 -6.14 -13.65
C LYS A 52 -3.57 -5.53 -12.47
N THR A 53 -4.21 -6.36 -11.66
CA THR A 53 -4.92 -5.91 -10.46
C THR A 53 -3.96 -5.19 -9.51
N LEU A 54 -2.75 -5.73 -9.33
CA LEU A 54 -1.71 -5.09 -8.54
C LEU A 54 -1.31 -3.73 -9.11
N SER A 55 -1.12 -3.60 -10.43
CA SER A 55 -0.71 -2.35 -11.07
C SER A 55 -1.75 -1.24 -10.90
N ASP A 56 -3.03 -1.60 -11.00
CA ASP A 56 -4.15 -0.68 -10.80
C ASP A 56 -4.19 -0.21 -9.34
N MET A 57 -4.02 -1.13 -8.37
CA MET A 57 -4.04 -0.81 -6.94
C MET A 57 -2.88 0.09 -6.48
N ILE A 58 -1.67 -0.10 -7.02
CA ILE A 58 -0.51 0.76 -6.70
C ILE A 58 -0.38 1.96 -7.66
N ASN A 59 -1.33 2.13 -8.58
CA ASN A 59 -1.39 3.22 -9.57
C ASN A 59 -0.09 3.40 -10.38
N VAL A 60 0.39 2.31 -10.97
CA VAL A 60 1.54 2.31 -11.90
C VAL A 60 1.20 1.54 -13.17
N SER A 61 1.97 1.75 -14.25
CA SER A 61 1.78 0.95 -15.46
C SER A 61 2.10 -0.53 -15.24
N PRO A 62 1.46 -1.47 -15.96
CA PRO A 62 1.77 -2.91 -15.84
C PRO A 62 3.26 -3.22 -16.05
N THR A 63 3.92 -2.55 -16.99
CA THR A 63 5.37 -2.68 -17.22
C THR A 63 6.19 -2.27 -16.00
N ARG A 64 5.78 -1.21 -15.30
CA ARG A 64 6.45 -0.76 -14.08
C ARG A 64 6.18 -1.72 -12.92
N ALA A 65 4.94 -2.20 -12.77
CA ALA A 65 4.58 -3.23 -11.79
C ALA A 65 5.43 -4.50 -11.96
N SER A 66 5.58 -5.01 -13.19
CA SER A 66 6.43 -6.17 -13.47
C SER A 66 7.90 -5.95 -13.12
N LYS A 67 8.43 -4.73 -13.32
CA LYS A 67 9.80 -4.37 -12.90
C LYS A 67 9.95 -4.35 -11.38
N ILE A 68 8.98 -3.77 -10.67
CA ILE A 68 8.95 -3.75 -9.20
C ILE A 68 8.91 -5.19 -8.66
N LEU A 69 8.02 -6.03 -9.19
CA LEU A 69 7.92 -7.44 -8.81
C LEU A 69 9.21 -8.20 -9.05
N LYS A 70 9.87 -7.99 -10.19
CA LYS A 70 11.17 -8.59 -10.47
C LYS A 70 12.23 -8.19 -9.44
N HIS A 71 12.29 -6.92 -9.04
CA HIS A 71 13.24 -6.48 -8.01
C HIS A 71 12.92 -7.06 -6.63
N LEU A 72 11.63 -7.13 -6.26
CA LEU A 72 11.21 -7.76 -5.01
C LEU A 72 11.53 -9.27 -4.99
N GLU A 73 11.39 -9.94 -6.12
CA GLU A 73 11.72 -11.36 -6.29
C GLU A 73 13.23 -11.58 -6.14
N GLN A 74 14.05 -10.73 -6.78
CA GLN A 74 15.51 -10.75 -6.62
C GLN A 74 15.97 -10.49 -5.18
N LYS A 75 15.20 -9.70 -4.42
CA LYS A 75 15.43 -9.46 -2.98
C LYS A 75 14.90 -10.59 -2.08
N GLY A 76 14.21 -11.58 -2.64
CA GLY A 76 13.63 -12.71 -1.92
C GLY A 76 12.31 -12.41 -1.21
N PHE A 77 11.68 -11.26 -1.46
CA PHE A 77 10.45 -10.84 -0.77
C PHE A 77 9.17 -11.39 -1.42
N VAL A 78 9.20 -11.72 -2.71
CA VAL A 78 8.06 -12.30 -3.43
C VAL A 78 8.48 -13.52 -4.22
N SER A 79 7.54 -14.43 -4.43
CA SER A 79 7.65 -15.54 -5.37
C SER A 79 6.61 -15.37 -6.47
N ARG A 80 7.02 -15.62 -7.72
CA ARG A 80 6.12 -15.61 -8.88
C ARG A 80 6.04 -17.01 -9.47
N THR A 81 4.81 -17.47 -9.65
CA THR A 81 4.53 -18.76 -10.28
C THR A 81 3.57 -18.56 -11.44
N PRO A 82 3.84 -19.14 -12.62
CA PRO A 82 2.85 -19.20 -13.68
C PRO A 82 1.59 -19.87 -13.15
N ASP A 83 0.42 -19.32 -13.47
CA ASP A 83 -0.82 -19.99 -13.15
C ASP A 83 -0.93 -21.27 -14.01
N LEU A 84 -1.31 -22.38 -13.38
CA LEU A 84 -1.43 -23.69 -14.01
C LEU A 84 -2.65 -23.78 -14.92
N LEU A 85 -3.66 -22.93 -14.72
CA LEU A 85 -4.91 -22.91 -15.49
C LEU A 85 -4.87 -21.89 -16.63
N ASP A 86 -4.09 -20.81 -16.48
CA ASP A 86 -3.92 -19.77 -17.49
C ASP A 86 -2.49 -19.23 -17.44
N HIS A 87 -1.60 -19.73 -18.31
CA HIS A 87 -0.21 -19.28 -18.38
C HIS A 87 -0.03 -17.78 -18.72
N ARG A 88 -1.11 -17.07 -19.06
CA ARG A 88 -1.10 -15.60 -19.21
C ARG A 88 -1.27 -14.87 -17.88
N LYS A 89 -1.57 -15.59 -16.81
CA LYS A 89 -1.66 -15.09 -15.43
C LYS A 89 -0.47 -15.61 -14.64
N GLU A 90 0.09 -14.73 -13.84
CA GLU A 90 1.11 -15.07 -12.86
C GLU A 90 0.55 -14.83 -11.47
N GLN A 91 0.71 -15.81 -10.60
CA GLN A 91 0.42 -15.66 -9.19
C GLN A 91 1.64 -15.10 -8.49
N VAL A 92 1.42 -14.03 -7.73
CA VAL A 92 2.45 -13.35 -6.95
C VAL A 92 2.12 -13.54 -5.47
N MET A 93 3.06 -14.08 -4.71
CA MET A 93 2.89 -14.30 -3.28
C MET A 93 4.06 -13.71 -2.49
N LEU A 94 3.78 -13.25 -1.27
CA LEU A 94 4.83 -12.89 -0.31
C LEU A 94 5.52 -14.16 0.18
N THR A 95 6.84 -14.15 0.18
CA THR A 95 7.64 -15.11 0.95
C THR A 95 7.55 -14.77 2.44
N ASP A 96 8.09 -15.62 3.30
CA ASP A 96 8.16 -15.30 4.74
C ASP A 96 9.02 -14.06 5.00
N GLN A 97 10.13 -13.91 4.27
CA GLN A 97 10.95 -12.70 4.32
C GLN A 97 10.17 -11.45 3.84
N GLY A 98 9.31 -11.60 2.83
CA GLY A 98 8.43 -10.53 2.36
C GLY A 98 7.38 -10.14 3.40
N LYS A 99 6.81 -11.11 4.11
CA LYS A 99 5.87 -10.87 5.21
C LYS A 99 6.54 -10.13 6.37
N GLU A 100 7.77 -10.50 6.73
CA GLU A 100 8.52 -9.77 7.75
C GLU A 100 8.83 -8.33 7.32
N ALA A 101 9.20 -8.14 6.04
CA ALA A 101 9.51 -6.81 5.50
C ALA A 101 8.28 -5.89 5.54
N VAL A 102 7.12 -6.36 5.10
CA VAL A 102 5.89 -5.55 5.16
C VAL A 102 5.43 -5.30 6.58
N GLN A 103 5.59 -6.25 7.51
CA GLN A 103 5.28 -6.02 8.92
C GLN A 103 6.14 -4.91 9.54
N LYS A 104 7.44 -4.83 9.19
CA LYS A 104 8.31 -3.71 9.60
C LYS A 104 7.83 -2.37 9.04
N VAL A 105 7.43 -2.34 7.77
CA VAL A 105 6.82 -1.16 7.14
C VAL A 105 5.57 -0.71 7.90
N LEU A 106 4.64 -1.64 8.16
CA LEU A 106 3.37 -1.33 8.84
C LEU A 106 3.61 -0.85 10.28
N ALA A 107 4.57 -1.44 11.00
CA ALA A 107 4.94 -0.99 12.33
C ALA A 107 5.45 0.47 12.34
N LEU A 108 6.31 0.83 11.39
CA LEU A 108 6.79 2.21 11.22
C LEU A 108 5.66 3.16 10.82
N CYS A 109 4.76 2.74 9.91
CA CYS A 109 3.57 3.50 9.56
C CYS A 109 2.73 3.82 10.81
N ASN A 110 2.51 2.83 11.68
CA ASN A 110 1.76 2.99 12.92
C ASN A 110 2.45 3.94 13.89
N GLU A 111 3.77 3.81 14.08
CA GLU A 111 4.54 4.68 14.96
C GLU A 111 4.45 6.15 14.50
N ILE A 112 4.70 6.40 13.21
CA ILE A 112 4.66 7.75 12.66
C ILE A 112 3.21 8.28 12.67
N GLY A 113 2.22 7.46 12.30
CA GLY A 113 0.81 7.81 12.35
C GLY A 113 0.37 8.28 13.75
N ASN A 114 0.75 7.52 14.79
CA ASN A 114 0.47 7.87 16.19
C ASN A 114 1.11 9.21 16.59
N ARG A 115 2.33 9.50 16.11
CA ARG A 115 3.00 10.79 16.34
C ARG A 115 2.32 11.94 15.60
N LEU A 116 1.89 11.74 14.36
CA LEU A 116 1.25 12.76 13.54
C LEU A 116 -0.12 13.20 14.10
N LEU A 117 -0.81 12.29 14.78
CA LEU A 117 -2.16 12.51 15.31
C LEU A 117 -2.18 12.94 16.78
N ARG A 118 -1.02 13.27 17.37
CA ARG A 118 -0.88 13.77 18.76
C ARG A 118 -1.58 12.88 19.81
N GLY A 119 -1.37 11.56 19.74
CA GLY A 119 -1.46 10.72 20.95
C GLY A 119 -2.78 10.00 21.24
N GLY A 120 -3.44 9.43 20.24
CA GLY A 120 -4.46 8.41 20.45
C GLY A 120 -4.36 7.31 19.38
N PRO A 121 -4.75 6.06 19.69
CA PRO A 121 -4.89 5.04 18.66
C PRO A 121 -5.85 5.52 17.59
N VAL A 122 -5.45 5.40 16.33
CA VAL A 122 -6.34 5.68 15.20
C VAL A 122 -7.27 4.50 15.05
N GLU A 123 -8.53 4.67 15.44
CA GLU A 123 -9.57 3.75 15.00
C GLU A 123 -9.85 4.03 13.52
N VAL A 124 -9.38 3.13 12.65
CA VAL A 124 -9.70 3.17 11.23
C VAL A 124 -11.12 2.67 11.07
N GLY A 125 -12.07 3.60 11.03
CA GLY A 125 -13.49 3.29 10.82
C GLY A 125 -13.81 2.86 9.38
N PRO A 126 -15.01 2.31 9.13
CA PRO A 126 -15.45 1.85 7.80
C PRO A 126 -15.35 2.92 6.71
N ASP A 127 -15.69 4.17 7.04
CA ASP A 127 -15.68 5.29 6.09
C ASP A 127 -14.27 5.61 5.59
N LEU A 128 -13.24 5.41 6.43
CA LEU A 128 -11.85 5.64 6.05
C LEU A 128 -11.34 4.54 5.11
N PHE A 129 -11.78 3.30 5.29
CA PHE A 129 -11.49 2.22 4.33
C PHE A 129 -12.09 2.51 2.96
N TRP A 130 -13.34 2.97 2.92
CA TRP A 130 -13.99 3.37 1.67
C TRP A 130 -13.24 4.51 0.97
N LEU A 131 -12.85 5.54 1.72
CA LEU A 131 -12.12 6.69 1.19
C LEU A 131 -10.75 6.30 0.61
N LEU A 132 -10.01 5.43 1.30
CA LEU A 132 -8.61 5.14 0.96
C LEU A 132 -8.43 4.02 -0.07
N ARG A 133 -9.38 3.09 -0.18
CA ARG A 133 -9.35 2.02 -1.19
C ARG A 133 -10.03 2.41 -2.50
N GLY A 134 -10.71 3.56 -2.51
CA GLY A 134 -11.54 3.99 -3.62
C GLY A 134 -12.84 3.20 -3.70
N ALA A 135 -13.86 3.77 -4.35
CA ALA A 135 -15.12 3.10 -4.64
C ALA A 135 -14.93 1.98 -5.68
N THR A 136 -14.25 0.88 -5.33
CA THR A 136 -14.26 -0.36 -6.14
C THR A 136 -15.41 -1.26 -5.69
N HIS A 137 -16.62 -0.71 -5.67
CA HIS A 137 -17.91 -1.38 -5.81
C HIS A 137 -18.86 -0.30 -6.35
N SER A 138 -18.72 0.02 -7.63
CA SER A 138 -19.84 0.55 -8.39
C SER A 138 -20.49 -0.65 -9.06
N ASP A 139 -21.74 -0.91 -8.69
CA ASP A 139 -22.70 -1.63 -9.54
C ASP A 139 -22.72 -1.05 -10.96
#